data_AF-A0A179S5R0-F1
#
_entry.id   AF-A0A179S5R0-F1
#
_cell.length_a   1.000
_cell.length_b   1.000
_cell.length_c   1.000
_cell.angle_alpha   90.00
_cell.angle_beta   90.00
_cell.angle_gamma   90.00
#
_symmetry.space_group_name_H-M   'P 1'
#
loop_
_entity.id
_entity.type
_entity.pdbx_description
1 polymer ?
#
loop_
_entity_poly.entity_id
_entity_poly.type
_entity_poly.pdbx_seq_one_letter_code
_entity_poly.pdbx_strand_id
1 'polypeptide(L)'
;MTEALPPTDRETTAAARRRVAAADRARRWREEHREAELAREAENAALRAEVTALRAERQAAADREEEAARLRAELYAARDELGRLRTHFDTLAKADMVDEDLSRAVVRLAGLRRSLAGPLAVGNPTVAVADIVAAAALIRCGGKEAGQSAYDVARTRVLDRLRMFVPPPDEALGASLRLMPRRSPV
;
A
#
# COMPACT_ATOMS: atom_id res chain seq x y z
N MET A 1 111.81 -8.53 -26.48
CA MET A 1 111.08 -9.02 -25.29
C MET A 1 110.87 -7.83 -24.38
N THR A 2 109.68 -7.26 -24.37
CA THR A 2 109.35 -6.07 -23.57
C THR A 2 108.95 -6.53 -22.17
N GLU A 3 109.87 -6.36 -21.24
CA GLU A 3 109.74 -6.68 -19.83
C GLU A 3 108.73 -5.73 -19.19
N ALA A 4 107.66 -6.28 -18.61
CA ALA A 4 106.65 -5.51 -17.90
C ALA A 4 107.22 -5.08 -16.54
N LEU A 5 107.41 -3.77 -16.35
CA LEU A 5 107.79 -3.18 -15.07
C LEU A 5 106.77 -3.58 -13.99
N PRO A 6 107.23 -3.96 -12.77
CA PRO A 6 106.33 -4.31 -11.68
C PRO A 6 105.51 -3.07 -11.25
N PRO A 7 104.19 -3.21 -11.04
CA PRO A 7 103.34 -2.10 -10.65
C PRO A 7 103.81 -1.53 -9.31
N THR A 8 103.94 -0.21 -9.25
CA THR A 8 104.43 0.50 -8.06
C THR A 8 103.38 0.48 -6.93
N ASP A 9 103.79 0.47 -5.66
CA ASP A 9 102.92 0.43 -4.46
C ASP A 9 101.82 1.53 -4.41
N ARG A 10 101.98 2.60 -5.19
CA ARG A 10 100.97 3.67 -5.33
C ARG A 10 99.80 3.24 -6.22
N GLU A 11 100.05 2.45 -7.27
CA GLU A 11 99.02 1.96 -8.18
C GLU A 11 98.14 0.90 -7.51
N THR A 12 98.73 0.04 -6.67
CA THR A 12 98.00 -0.94 -5.85
C THR A 12 97.08 -0.25 -4.83
N THR A 13 97.54 0.85 -4.23
CA THR A 13 96.74 1.68 -3.30
C THR A 13 95.57 2.39 -4.01
N ALA A 14 95.80 2.93 -5.22
CA ALA A 14 94.75 3.59 -6.00
C ALA A 14 93.69 2.60 -6.52
N ALA A 15 94.10 1.39 -6.91
CA ALA A 15 93.18 0.32 -7.29
C ALA A 15 92.33 -0.15 -6.10
N ALA A 16 92.93 -0.29 -4.91
CA ALA A 16 92.20 -0.64 -3.69
C ALA A 16 91.12 0.40 -3.33
N ARG A 17 91.43 1.70 -3.40
CA ARG A 17 90.45 2.78 -3.16
C ARG A 17 89.29 2.75 -4.15
N ARG A 18 89.55 2.46 -5.43
CA ARG A 18 88.49 2.32 -6.45
C ARG A 18 87.56 1.14 -6.17
N ARG A 19 88.10 0.01 -5.69
CA ARG A 19 87.30 -1.16 -5.28
C ARG A 19 86.40 -0.84 -4.09
N VAL A 20 86.94 -0.15 -3.08
CA VAL A 20 86.14 0.31 -1.91
C VAL A 20 85.03 1.24 -2.36
N ALA A 21 85.33 2.26 -3.17
CA ALA A 21 84.32 3.19 -3.65
C ALA A 21 83.23 2.50 -4.52
N ALA A 22 83.59 1.47 -5.29
CA ALA A 22 82.63 0.67 -6.04
C ALA A 22 81.75 -0.18 -5.11
N ALA A 23 82.32 -0.78 -4.07
CA ALA A 23 81.58 -1.53 -3.06
C ALA A 23 80.61 -0.64 -2.28
N ASP A 24 81.03 0.58 -1.93
CA ASP A 24 80.17 1.57 -1.25
C ASP A 24 79.00 2.01 -2.12
N ARG A 25 79.24 2.30 -3.42
CA ARG A 25 78.16 2.60 -4.37
C ARG A 25 77.18 1.43 -4.51
N ALA A 26 77.69 0.20 -4.60
CA ALA A 26 76.84 -0.99 -4.67
C ALA A 26 76.04 -1.22 -3.37
N ARG A 27 76.60 -0.88 -2.20
CA ARG A 27 75.88 -0.91 -0.93
C ARG A 27 74.74 0.11 -0.92
N ARG A 28 75.04 1.38 -1.23
CA ARG A 28 74.03 2.46 -1.27
C ARG A 28 72.90 2.13 -2.24
N TRP A 29 73.22 1.67 -3.45
CA TRP A 29 72.21 1.27 -4.42
C TRP A 29 71.28 0.16 -3.91
N ARG A 30 71.81 -0.84 -3.20
CA ARG A 30 70.97 -1.89 -2.58
C ARG A 30 70.13 -1.38 -1.41
N GLU A 31 70.62 -0.39 -0.67
CA GLU A 31 69.86 0.26 0.40
C GLU A 31 68.72 1.09 -0.18
N GLU A 32 69.01 1.98 -1.13
CA GLU A 32 68.02 2.77 -1.86
C GLU A 32 66.97 1.89 -2.54
N HIS A 33 67.38 0.78 -3.16
CA HIS A 33 66.45 -0.16 -3.78
C HIS A 33 65.56 -0.85 -2.74
N ARG A 34 66.11 -1.25 -1.58
CA ARG A 34 65.29 -1.86 -0.51
C ARG A 34 64.29 -0.85 0.05
N GLU A 35 64.71 0.39 0.27
CA GLU A 35 63.82 1.46 0.73
C GLU A 35 62.71 1.75 -0.29
N ALA A 36 63.04 1.80 -1.58
CA ALA A 36 62.07 1.99 -2.64
C ALA A 36 61.04 0.86 -2.72
N GLU A 37 61.48 -0.40 -2.57
CA GLU A 37 60.56 -1.55 -2.55
C GLU A 37 59.67 -1.54 -1.31
N LEU A 38 60.20 -1.21 -0.12
CA LEU A 38 59.39 -1.06 1.09
C LEU A 38 58.36 0.06 0.95
N ALA A 39 58.72 1.18 0.32
CA ALA A 39 57.79 2.27 0.04
C ALA A 39 56.67 1.82 -0.92
N ARG A 40 57.02 1.06 -1.98
CA ARG A 40 56.03 0.48 -2.92
C ARG A 40 55.12 -0.53 -2.25
N GLU A 41 55.64 -1.37 -1.36
CA GLU A 41 54.85 -2.33 -0.60
C GLU A 41 53.87 -1.62 0.34
N ALA A 42 54.33 -0.57 1.03
CA ALA A 42 53.49 0.26 1.89
C ALA A 42 52.38 0.98 1.11
N GLU A 43 52.70 1.54 -0.06
CA GLU A 43 51.72 2.16 -0.95
C GLU A 43 50.69 1.14 -1.45
N ASN A 44 51.15 -0.03 -1.91
CA ASN A 44 50.25 -1.11 -2.33
C ASN A 44 49.35 -1.60 -1.18
N ALA A 45 49.87 -1.66 0.05
CA ALA A 45 49.08 -2.01 1.22
C ALA A 45 48.00 -0.95 1.52
N ALA A 46 48.36 0.34 1.43
CA ALA A 46 47.42 1.45 1.60
C ALA A 46 46.32 1.43 0.52
N LEU A 47 46.68 1.26 -0.74
CA LEU A 47 45.72 1.16 -1.85
C LEU A 47 44.79 -0.05 -1.70
N ARG A 48 45.30 -1.19 -1.24
CA ARG A 48 44.46 -2.37 -0.95
C ARG A 48 43.47 -2.08 0.16
N ALA A 49 43.90 -1.40 1.23
CA ALA A 49 43.03 -1.00 2.33
C ALA A 49 41.93 -0.04 1.83
N GLU A 50 42.29 0.94 1.01
CA GLU A 50 41.33 1.87 0.39
C GLU A 50 40.31 1.14 -0.48
N VAL A 51 40.76 0.23 -1.35
CA VAL A 51 39.86 -0.58 -2.19
C VAL A 51 38.92 -1.43 -1.33
N THR A 52 39.39 -2.00 -0.22
CA THR A 52 38.51 -2.75 0.69
C THR A 52 37.48 -1.84 1.36
N ALA A 53 37.86 -0.63 1.76
CA ALA A 53 36.94 0.35 2.33
C ALA A 53 35.88 0.78 1.31
N LEU A 54 36.28 1.12 0.09
CA LEU A 54 35.36 1.50 -1.00
C LEU A 54 34.40 0.36 -1.37
N ARG A 55 34.85 -0.89 -1.34
CA ARG A 55 33.97 -2.05 -1.55
C ARG A 55 32.94 -2.19 -0.43
N ALA A 56 33.34 -1.97 0.82
CA ALA A 56 32.42 -1.99 1.95
C ALA A 56 31.41 -0.84 1.88
N GLU A 57 31.85 0.37 1.51
CA GLU A 57 30.97 1.52 1.29
C GLU A 57 29.96 1.26 0.16
N ARG A 58 30.42 0.70 -0.96
CA ARG A 58 29.55 0.32 -2.08
C ARG A 58 28.52 -0.73 -1.65
N GLN A 59 28.92 -1.72 -0.87
CA GLN A 59 27.99 -2.73 -0.36
C GLN A 59 26.95 -2.09 0.56
N ALA A 60 27.38 -1.24 1.50
CA ALA A 60 26.46 -0.54 2.39
C ALA A 60 25.51 0.41 1.64
N ALA A 61 25.91 0.95 0.49
CA ALA A 61 25.04 1.73 -0.38
C ALA A 61 24.00 0.84 -1.08
N ALA A 62 24.40 -0.34 -1.57
CA ALA A 62 23.48 -1.31 -2.16
C ALA A 62 22.42 -1.79 -1.16
N ASP A 63 22.83 -2.09 0.08
CA ASP A 63 21.92 -2.52 1.14
C ASP A 63 20.87 -1.42 1.46
N ARG A 64 21.30 -0.15 1.46
CA ARG A 64 20.40 1.01 1.63
C ARG A 64 19.42 1.17 0.47
N GLU A 65 19.84 0.88 -0.76
CA GLU A 65 18.95 0.90 -1.93
C GLU A 65 17.90 -0.22 -1.86
N GLU A 66 18.28 -1.41 -1.40
CA GLU A 66 17.36 -2.54 -1.19
C GLU A 66 16.32 -2.21 -0.11
N GLU A 67 16.74 -1.63 1.02
CA GLU A 67 15.83 -1.16 2.07
C GLU A 67 14.87 -0.08 1.54
N ALA A 68 15.37 0.90 0.78
CA ALA A 68 14.54 1.92 0.17
C ALA A 68 13.53 1.33 -0.83
N ALA A 69 13.92 0.30 -1.60
CA ALA A 69 13.02 -0.40 -2.51
C ALA A 69 11.91 -1.13 -1.75
N ARG A 70 12.24 -1.79 -0.63
CA ARG A 70 11.27 -2.43 0.25
C ARG A 70 10.27 -1.42 0.83
N LEU A 71 10.76 -0.30 1.38
CA LEU A 71 9.90 0.74 1.94
C LEU A 71 8.96 1.34 0.88
N ARG A 72 9.42 1.52 -0.37
CA ARG A 72 8.55 1.94 -1.48
C ARG A 72 7.45 0.93 -1.77
N ALA A 73 7.77 -0.36 -1.75
CA ALA A 73 6.78 -1.42 -1.93
C ALA A 73 5.72 -1.41 -0.81
N GLU A 74 6.15 -1.24 0.44
CA GLU A 74 5.25 -1.12 1.60
C GLU A 74 4.35 0.12 1.49
N LEU A 75 4.88 1.27 1.04
CA LEU A 75 4.09 2.48 0.79
C LEU A 75 3.04 2.29 -0.32
N TYR A 76 3.38 1.59 -1.40
CA TYR A 76 2.42 1.28 -2.45
C TYR A 76 1.31 0.35 -1.94
N ALA A 77 1.65 -0.69 -1.16
CA ALA A 77 0.66 -1.56 -0.55
C ALA A 77 -0.27 -0.78 0.41
N ALA A 78 0.27 0.12 1.22
CA ALA A 78 -0.52 0.99 2.10
C ALA A 78 -1.45 1.93 1.30
N ARG A 79 -0.98 2.47 0.17
CA ARG A 79 -1.77 3.31 -0.72
C ARG A 79 -2.92 2.53 -1.35
N ASP A 80 -2.67 1.31 -1.79
CA ASP A 80 -3.70 0.43 -2.35
C ASP A 80 -4.77 0.10 -1.30
N GLU A 81 -4.34 -0.19 -0.07
CA GLU A 81 -5.25 -0.45 1.05
C GLU A 81 -6.09 0.78 1.39
N LEU A 82 -5.49 1.98 1.39
CA LEU A 82 -6.23 3.23 1.55
C LEU A 82 -7.26 3.43 0.43
N GLY A 83 -6.93 3.05 -0.80
CA GLY A 83 -7.86 3.05 -1.93
C GLY A 83 -9.06 2.10 -1.73
N ARG A 84 -8.80 0.90 -1.20
CA ARG A 84 -9.86 -0.07 -0.84
C ARG A 84 -10.75 0.46 0.26
N LEU A 85 -10.17 0.98 1.34
CA LEU A 85 -10.92 1.57 2.46
C LEU A 85 -11.77 2.75 2.00
N ARG A 86 -11.23 3.63 1.15
CA ARG A 86 -12.00 4.73 0.58
C ARG A 86 -13.21 4.24 -0.21
N THR A 87 -13.02 3.24 -1.05
CA THR A 87 -14.12 2.62 -1.82
C THR A 87 -15.18 2.02 -0.88
N HIS A 88 -14.75 1.40 0.21
CA HIS A 88 -15.65 0.88 1.23
C HIS A 88 -16.46 1.99 1.92
N PHE A 89 -15.80 3.08 2.34
CA PHE A 89 -16.48 4.24 2.90
C PHE A 89 -17.43 4.92 1.92
N ASP A 90 -17.07 5.04 0.64
CA ASP A 90 -17.96 5.57 -0.39
C ASP A 90 -19.20 4.69 -0.57
N THR A 91 -19.05 3.37 -0.39
CA THR A 91 -20.18 2.43 -0.41
C THR A 91 -21.09 2.60 0.80
N LEU A 92 -20.50 2.78 2.00
CA LEU A 92 -21.27 3.08 3.22
C LEU A 92 -22.02 4.41 3.11
N ALA A 93 -21.37 5.46 2.60
CA ALA A 93 -22.00 6.76 2.38
C ALA A 93 -23.17 6.67 1.39
N LYS A 94 -23.07 5.84 0.34
CA LYS A 94 -24.19 5.56 -0.56
C LYS A 94 -25.34 4.81 0.15
N ALA A 95 -25.04 3.97 1.14
CA ALA A 95 -26.06 3.32 1.94
C ALA A 95 -26.78 4.31 2.86
N ASP A 96 -26.10 5.32 3.43
CA ASP A 96 -26.75 6.36 4.24
C ASP A 96 -27.73 7.22 3.40
N MET A 97 -27.43 7.43 2.11
CA MET A 97 -28.33 8.13 1.18
C MET A 97 -29.65 7.38 0.93
N VAL A 98 -29.68 6.06 1.13
CA VAL A 98 -30.91 5.25 0.98
C VAL A 98 -31.95 5.66 2.01
N ASP A 99 -31.55 5.98 3.24
CA ASP A 99 -32.47 6.42 4.31
C ASP A 99 -33.03 7.81 4.06
N GLU A 100 -32.23 8.71 3.47
CA GLU A 100 -32.69 10.03 3.05
C GLU A 100 -33.65 9.94 1.86
N ASP A 101 -33.34 9.13 0.86
CA ASP A 101 -34.22 8.93 -0.30
C ASP A 101 -35.53 8.23 0.07
N LEU A 102 -35.50 7.29 1.02
CA LEU A 102 -36.71 6.70 1.61
C LEU A 102 -37.57 7.77 2.27
N SER A 103 -36.96 8.59 3.12
CA SER A 103 -37.65 9.69 3.80
C SER A 103 -38.28 10.66 2.79
N ARG A 104 -37.54 11.04 1.75
CA ARG A 104 -38.01 11.95 0.68
C ARG A 104 -39.12 11.34 -0.18
N ALA A 105 -39.02 10.05 -0.50
CA ALA A 105 -40.03 9.32 -1.26
C ALA A 105 -41.33 9.19 -0.47
N VAL A 106 -41.26 8.82 0.81
CA VAL A 106 -42.42 8.77 1.72
C VAL A 106 -43.06 10.16 1.85
N VAL A 107 -42.27 11.22 2.02
CA VAL A 107 -42.77 12.61 2.08
C VAL A 107 -43.54 12.99 0.81
N ARG A 108 -43.02 12.66 -0.36
CA ARG A 108 -43.69 12.95 -1.64
C ARG A 108 -44.97 12.14 -1.84
N LEU A 109 -44.95 10.84 -1.58
CA LEU A 109 -46.09 9.93 -1.86
C LEU A 109 -47.22 10.10 -0.83
N ALA A 110 -46.88 10.22 0.45
CA ALA A 110 -47.86 10.50 1.50
C ALA A 110 -48.35 11.96 1.49
N GLY A 111 -47.73 12.82 0.67
CA GLY A 111 -48.04 14.25 0.60
C GLY A 111 -47.82 14.95 1.95
N LEU A 112 -46.77 14.54 2.68
CA LEU A 112 -46.42 15.12 3.98
C LEU A 112 -46.01 16.58 3.79
N ARG A 113 -46.72 17.49 4.44
CA ARG A 113 -46.47 18.93 4.39
C ARG A 113 -46.53 19.54 5.78
N ARG A 114 -45.70 20.55 6.05
CA ARG A 114 -45.85 21.33 7.29
C ARG A 114 -47.17 22.10 7.21
N SER A 115 -48.05 21.84 8.16
CA SER A 115 -49.29 22.58 8.34
C SER A 115 -49.00 23.88 9.10
N LEU A 116 -49.76 24.95 8.82
CA LEU A 116 -49.70 26.21 9.54
C LEU A 116 -50.09 26.08 11.04
N ALA A 117 -50.67 24.94 11.46
CA ALA A 117 -51.21 24.74 12.80
C ALA A 117 -50.42 23.78 13.73
N GLY A 118 -49.34 23.13 13.27
CA GLY A 118 -48.63 22.11 14.07
C GLY A 118 -48.07 20.94 13.25
N PRO A 119 -47.36 19.98 13.89
CA PRO A 119 -46.34 19.16 13.24
C PRO A 119 -46.94 18.20 12.20
N LEU A 120 -46.49 18.36 10.94
CA LEU A 120 -46.72 17.50 9.77
C LEU A 120 -48.18 17.06 9.53
N ALA A 121 -48.83 17.65 8.51
CA ALA A 121 -50.10 17.16 7.98
C ALA A 121 -49.85 16.18 6.83
N VAL A 122 -50.47 15.01 6.89
CA VAL A 122 -50.50 14.02 5.80
C VAL A 122 -51.56 14.47 4.78
N GLY A 123 -51.13 14.83 3.58
CA GLY A 123 -52.05 15.26 2.51
C GLY A 123 -52.95 14.13 1.99
N ASN A 124 -52.49 12.89 2.10
CA ASN A 124 -53.21 11.68 1.67
C ASN A 124 -53.44 10.76 2.89
N PRO A 125 -54.59 10.84 3.58
CA PRO A 125 -54.81 10.16 4.86
C PRO A 125 -54.81 8.62 4.77
N THR A 126 -54.91 8.06 3.57
CA THR A 126 -54.76 6.63 3.28
C THR A 126 -53.53 6.42 2.41
N VAL A 127 -52.36 6.21 3.01
CA VAL A 127 -51.17 5.77 2.25
C VAL A 127 -51.44 4.34 1.80
N ALA A 128 -51.55 4.11 0.49
CA ALA A 128 -51.83 2.77 -0.01
C ALA A 128 -50.59 1.88 0.16
N VAL A 129 -50.80 0.58 0.42
CA VAL A 129 -49.71 -0.41 0.44
C VAL A 129 -48.92 -0.38 -0.87
N ALA A 130 -49.60 -0.09 -1.99
CA ALA A 130 -48.97 0.11 -3.29
C ALA A 130 -47.92 1.22 -3.31
N ASP A 131 -48.17 2.33 -2.58
CA ASP A 131 -47.24 3.47 -2.51
C ASP A 131 -46.00 3.13 -1.67
N ILE A 132 -46.16 2.34 -0.62
CA ILE A 132 -45.05 1.84 0.21
C ILE A 132 -44.19 0.88 -0.61
N VAL A 133 -44.81 -0.02 -1.37
CA VAL A 133 -44.12 -0.94 -2.28
C VAL A 133 -43.38 -0.16 -3.37
N ALA A 134 -43.99 0.89 -3.92
CA ALA A 134 -43.38 1.75 -4.91
C ALA A 134 -42.16 2.50 -4.34
N ALA A 135 -42.26 3.05 -3.13
CA ALA A 135 -41.14 3.68 -2.44
C ALA A 135 -39.98 2.69 -2.22
N ALA A 136 -40.27 1.52 -1.66
CA ALA A 136 -39.28 0.47 -1.42
C ALA A 136 -38.60 -0.05 -2.70
N ALA A 137 -39.35 -0.12 -3.81
CA ALA A 137 -38.81 -0.46 -5.13
C ALA A 137 -37.87 0.63 -5.67
N LEU A 138 -38.28 1.90 -5.57
CA LEU A 138 -37.51 3.06 -6.02
C LEU A 138 -36.16 3.16 -5.32
N ILE A 139 -36.15 2.91 -4.01
CA ILE A 139 -34.93 2.91 -3.21
C ILE A 139 -34.00 1.77 -3.63
N ARG A 140 -34.55 0.56 -3.77
CA ARG A 140 -33.76 -0.63 -4.16
C ARG A 140 -33.17 -0.54 -5.55
N CYS A 141 -33.76 0.25 -6.46
CA CYS A 141 -33.17 0.46 -7.78
C CYS A 141 -32.15 1.61 -7.84
N GLY A 142 -31.97 2.39 -6.77
CA GLY A 142 -31.01 3.52 -6.74
C GLY A 142 -31.65 4.89 -7.02
N GLY A 143 -32.95 5.03 -6.78
CA GLY A 143 -33.65 6.30 -6.89
C GLY A 143 -33.97 6.70 -8.34
N LYS A 144 -33.94 8.01 -8.62
CA LYS A 144 -34.41 8.61 -9.88
C LYS A 144 -33.54 8.31 -11.10
N GLU A 145 -32.28 7.91 -10.90
CA GLU A 145 -31.34 7.63 -11.99
C GLU A 145 -31.50 6.23 -12.58
N ALA A 146 -32.25 5.37 -11.90
CA ALA A 146 -32.52 4.01 -12.35
C ALA A 146 -33.64 4.00 -13.41
N GLY A 147 -33.38 3.35 -14.55
CA GLY A 147 -34.40 3.16 -15.59
C GLY A 147 -35.57 2.30 -15.13
N GLN A 148 -36.71 2.41 -15.85
CA GLN A 148 -37.97 1.74 -15.51
C GLN A 148 -37.84 0.21 -15.34
N SER A 149 -36.98 -0.45 -16.13
CA SER A 149 -36.79 -1.91 -16.00
C SER A 149 -36.14 -2.31 -14.67
N ALA A 150 -35.21 -1.52 -14.14
CA ALA A 150 -34.58 -1.77 -12.85
C ALA A 150 -35.56 -1.55 -11.70
N TYR A 151 -36.43 -0.55 -11.83
CA TYR A 151 -37.54 -0.32 -10.89
C TYR A 151 -38.53 -1.49 -10.87
N ASP A 152 -38.95 -2.00 -12.03
CA ASP A 152 -39.92 -3.10 -12.11
C ASP A 152 -39.37 -4.42 -11.54
N VAL A 153 -38.07 -4.68 -11.75
CA VAL A 153 -37.36 -5.82 -11.13
C VAL A 153 -37.29 -5.63 -9.60
N ALA A 154 -36.96 -4.43 -9.13
CA ALA A 154 -36.91 -4.13 -7.70
C ALA A 154 -38.29 -4.26 -7.04
N ARG A 155 -39.35 -3.78 -7.70
CA ARG A 155 -40.75 -3.87 -7.25
C ARG A 155 -41.21 -5.31 -7.13
N THR A 156 -40.93 -6.14 -8.13
CA THR A 156 -41.23 -7.59 -8.08
C THR A 156 -40.56 -8.24 -6.89
N ARG A 157 -39.27 -7.94 -6.64
CA ARG A 157 -38.52 -8.46 -5.48
C ARG A 157 -39.08 -7.98 -4.13
N VAL A 158 -39.62 -6.76 -4.05
CA VAL A 158 -40.30 -6.26 -2.83
C VAL A 158 -41.58 -7.04 -2.59
N LEU A 159 -42.40 -7.22 -3.62
CA LEU A 159 -43.66 -7.96 -3.54
C LEU A 159 -43.44 -9.44 -3.17
N ASP A 160 -42.48 -10.11 -3.79
CA ASP A 160 -42.15 -11.51 -3.49
C ASP A 160 -41.68 -11.67 -2.05
N ARG A 161 -40.91 -10.71 -1.53
CA ARG A 161 -40.46 -10.74 -0.13
C ARG A 161 -41.61 -10.47 0.84
N LEU A 162 -42.54 -9.58 0.52
CA LEU A 162 -43.73 -9.34 1.34
C LEU A 162 -44.64 -10.56 1.43
N ARG A 163 -44.80 -11.32 0.34
CA ARG A 163 -45.56 -12.58 0.32
C ARG A 163 -45.02 -13.63 1.31
N MET A 164 -43.74 -13.56 1.67
CA MET A 164 -43.15 -14.46 2.68
C MET A 164 -43.55 -14.12 4.12
N PHE A 165 -44.03 -12.90 4.37
CA PHE A 165 -44.41 -12.41 5.69
C PHE A 165 -45.92 -12.24 5.87
N VAL A 166 -46.69 -12.33 4.79
CA VAL A 166 -48.14 -12.33 4.82
C VAL A 166 -48.61 -13.79 4.73
N PRO A 167 -49.29 -14.33 5.77
CA PRO A 167 -49.77 -15.70 5.71
C PRO A 167 -50.73 -15.88 4.53
N PRO A 168 -50.72 -17.06 3.88
CA PRO A 168 -51.66 -17.34 2.81
C PRO A 168 -53.10 -17.20 3.32
N PRO A 169 -54.04 -16.79 2.44
CA PRO A 169 -55.41 -16.44 2.84
C PRO A 169 -56.14 -17.55 3.63
N ASP A 170 -55.78 -18.81 3.39
CA ASP A 170 -56.37 -19.97 4.07
C ASP A 170 -55.89 -20.13 5.53
N GLU A 171 -54.72 -19.60 5.90
CA GLU A 171 -54.20 -19.63 7.28
C GLU A 171 -54.70 -18.45 8.14
N ALA A 172 -54.99 -17.31 7.51
CA ALA A 172 -55.51 -16.12 8.20
C ALA A 172 -56.90 -16.33 8.81
N LEU A 173 -57.76 -17.13 8.15
CA LEU A 173 -59.10 -17.48 8.64
C LEU A 173 -59.05 -18.44 9.85
N GLY A 174 -58.08 -19.36 9.89
CA GLY A 174 -57.89 -20.30 11.01
C GLY A 174 -57.38 -19.64 12.29
N ALA A 175 -56.58 -18.58 12.17
CA ALA A 175 -56.07 -17.81 13.32
C ALA A 175 -57.15 -16.91 13.94
N SER A 176 -58.01 -16.27 13.13
CA SER A 176 -59.13 -15.45 13.64
C SER A 176 -60.23 -16.26 14.33
N LEU A 177 -60.45 -17.52 13.93
CA LEU A 177 -61.50 -18.37 14.54
C LEU A 177 -61.10 -18.98 15.90
N ARG A 178 -59.82 -18.98 16.29
CA ARG A 178 -59.37 -19.45 17.62
C ARG A 178 -59.49 -18.41 18.74
N LEU A 179 -59.77 -17.15 18.40
CA LEU A 179 -59.84 -16.04 19.37
C LEU A 179 -61.28 -15.64 19.77
N MET A 180 -62.30 -16.37 19.33
CA MET A 180 -63.69 -16.14 19.76
C MET A 180 -64.01 -17.01 21.00
N PRO A 181 -64.36 -16.41 22.16
CA PRO A 181 -64.68 -17.18 23.36
C PRO A 181 -66.00 -17.94 23.15
N ARG A 182 -65.97 -19.26 23.36
CA ARG A 182 -67.18 -20.10 23.40
C ARG A 182 -68.07 -19.61 24.54
N ARG A 183 -69.20 -18.98 24.23
CA ARG A 183 -70.26 -18.74 25.22
C ARG A 183 -70.96 -20.07 25.49
N SER A 184 -70.86 -20.55 26.73
CA SER A 184 -71.68 -21.67 27.22
C SER A 184 -73.15 -21.27 27.25
N PRO A 185 -74.08 -22.16 26.85
CA PRO A 185 -75.51 -21.92 27.02
C PRO A 185 -75.92 -22.24 28.46
N VAL A 186 -76.82 -21.40 29.01
CA VAL A 186 -77.67 -21.72 30.17
C VAL A 186 -79.06 -21.99 29.63
#